data_AF-A0A7Y7Z7N9-F1
#
_entry.id   AF-A0A7Y7Z7N9-F1
#
_cell.length_a   1.000
_cell.length_b   1.000
_cell.length_c   1.000
_cell.angle_alpha   90.00
_cell.angle_beta   90.00
_cell.angle_gamma   90.00
#
_symmetry.space_group_name_H-M   'P 1'
#
loop_
_entity.id
_entity.type
_entity.pdbx_description
1 polymer ?
#
loop_
_entity_poly.entity_id
_entity_poly.type
_entity_poly.pdbx_seq_one_letter_code
_entity_poly.pdbx_strand_id
1 'polypeptide(L)'
;LQTPITRMKLRAEFMEDCAERDKLWSDLGEMEHLVREGVAYARSVHGATEASHRINLDAFLDSLVFDYQDMHKQVSLSGKSAVVLDTRPHALRRVLVNLVDN
;
A
#
# COMPACT_ATOMS: atom_id res chain seq x y z
N LEU A 1 6.36 4.82 17.60
CA LEU A 1 5.09 4.54 18.32
C LEU A 1 4.18 3.76 17.38
N GLN A 2 3.83 2.50 17.68
CA GLN A 2 2.87 1.75 16.87
C GLN A 2 1.51 2.46 16.82
N THR A 3 0.83 2.41 15.67
CA THR A 3 -0.50 2.99 15.48
C THR A 3 -1.51 2.31 16.43
N PRO A 4 -2.60 2.99 16.82
CA PRO A 4 -3.63 2.40 17.69
C PRO A 4 -4.15 1.05 17.19
N ILE A 5 -4.32 0.90 15.87
CA ILE A 5 -4.78 -0.35 15.22
C ILE A 5 -3.75 -1.47 15.38
N THR A 6 -2.46 -1.22 15.12
CA THR A 6 -1.41 -2.23 15.33
C THR A 6 -1.36 -2.70 16.79
N ARG A 7 -1.58 -1.79 17.75
CA ARG A 7 -1.64 -2.14 19.17
C ARG A 7 -2.87 -3.00 19.51
N MET A 8 -4.01 -2.74 18.87
CA MET A 8 -5.21 -3.56 19.06
C MET A 8 -5.06 -4.95 18.44
N LYS A 9 -4.44 -5.06 17.25
CA LYS A 9 -4.12 -6.35 16.61
C LYS A 9 -3.21 -7.20 17.49
N LEU A 10 -2.15 -6.62 18.05
CA LEU A 10 -1.29 -7.33 19.00
C LEU A 10 -2.06 -7.82 20.23
N ARG A 11 -2.98 -7.03 20.79
CA ARG A 11 -3.81 -7.48 21.92
C ARG A 11 -4.72 -8.65 21.53
N ALA A 12 -5.30 -8.60 20.34
CA ALA A 12 -6.15 -9.67 19.81
C ALA A 12 -5.38 -10.97 19.55
N GLU A 13 -4.09 -10.87 19.19
CA GLU A 13 -3.19 -12.02 19.00
C GLU A 13 -2.97 -12.84 20.29
N PHE A 14 -3.02 -12.19 21.46
CA PHE A 14 -2.85 -12.82 22.76
C PHE A 14 -4.18 -13.20 23.45
N MET A 15 -5.32 -13.01 22.79
CA MET A 15 -6.62 -13.46 23.32
C MET A 15 -6.80 -14.96 23.10
N GLU A 16 -7.57 -15.59 23.98
CA GLU A 16 -7.96 -17.00 23.82
C GLU A 16 -8.64 -17.23 22.47
N ASP A 17 -8.41 -18.40 21.87
CA ASP A 17 -9.09 -18.83 20.65
C ASP A 17 -10.60 -18.90 20.86
N CYS A 18 -11.31 -17.86 20.42
CA CYS A 18 -12.76 -17.78 20.46
C CYS A 18 -13.32 -17.07 19.21
N ALA A 19 -14.60 -17.30 18.94
CA ALA A 19 -15.27 -16.71 17.78
C ALA A 19 -15.26 -15.17 17.83
N GLU A 20 -15.25 -14.58 19.02
CA GLU A 20 -15.15 -13.14 19.24
C GLU A 20 -13.79 -12.58 18.84
N ARG A 21 -12.71 -13.33 19.06
CA ARG A 21 -11.36 -12.95 18.66
C ARG A 21 -11.27 -12.85 17.13
N ASP A 22 -11.80 -13.84 16.43
CA ASP A 22 -11.75 -13.88 14.96
C ASP A 22 -12.59 -12.75 14.34
N LYS A 23 -13.78 -12.45 14.92
CA LYS A 23 -14.58 -11.27 14.53
C LYS A 23 -13.81 -9.97 14.75
N LEU A 24 -13.19 -9.81 15.92
CA LEU A 24 -12.38 -8.62 16.22
C LEU A 24 -11.20 -8.48 15.25
N TRP A 25 -10.56 -9.58 14.87
CA TRP A 25 -9.49 -9.56 13.86
C TRP A 25 -9.98 -9.10 12.50
N SER A 26 -11.15 -9.58 12.06
CA SER A 26 -11.79 -9.12 10.83
C SER A 26 -12.09 -7.62 10.87
N ASP A 27 -12.76 -7.15 11.92
CA ASP A 27 -13.12 -5.75 12.11
C ASP A 27 -11.86 -4.84 12.13
N LEU A 28 -10.79 -5.27 12.80
CA LEU A 28 -9.51 -4.56 12.81
C LEU A 28 -8.82 -4.55 11.44
N GLY A 29 -9.01 -5.59 10.64
CA GLY A 29 -8.55 -5.65 9.25
C GLY A 29 -9.29 -4.64 8.37
N GLU A 30 -10.62 -4.61 8.46
CA GLU A 30 -11.46 -3.66 7.72
C GLU A 30 -11.18 -2.21 8.13
N MET A 31 -11.07 -1.92 9.43
CA MET A 31 -10.69 -0.59 9.91
C MET A 31 -9.32 -0.15 9.39
N GLU A 32 -8.34 -1.06 9.35
CA GLU A 32 -7.03 -0.74 8.80
C GLU A 32 -7.10 -0.40 7.31
N HIS A 33 -7.89 -1.15 6.55
CA HIS A 33 -8.12 -0.91 5.14
C HIS A 33 -8.74 0.48 4.90
N LEU A 34 -9.85 0.79 5.58
CA LEU A 34 -10.52 2.09 5.46
C LEU A 34 -9.62 3.27 5.85
N VAL A 35 -8.78 3.11 6.88
CA VAL A 35 -7.82 4.14 7.29
C VAL A 35 -6.75 4.34 6.23
N ARG A 36 -6.23 3.27 5.62
CA ARG A 36 -5.28 3.37 4.51
C ARG A 36 -5.91 4.08 3.31
N GLU A 37 -7.15 3.74 2.96
CA GLU A 37 -7.88 4.41 1.88
C GLU A 37 -8.09 5.91 2.16
N GLY A 38 -8.54 6.26 3.37
CA GLY A 38 -8.73 7.66 3.77
C GLY A 38 -7.44 8.48 3.74
N VAL A 39 -6.32 7.91 4.18
CA VAL A 39 -4.99 8.55 4.10
C VAL A 39 -4.53 8.67 2.65
N ALA A 40 -4.73 7.63 1.84
CA ALA A 40 -4.41 7.65 0.41
C ALA A 40 -5.19 8.75 -0.31
N TYR A 41 -6.48 8.90 -0.01
CA TYR A 41 -7.38 9.94 -0.53
C TYR A 41 -6.97 11.35 -0.06
N ALA A 42 -6.73 11.56 1.23
CA ALA A 42 -6.30 12.87 1.73
C ALA A 42 -4.98 13.30 1.06
N ARG A 43 -4.04 12.38 0.89
CA ARG A 43 -2.80 12.63 0.14
C ARG A 43 -3.02 12.80 -1.36
N SER A 44 -4.11 12.29 -1.95
CA SER A 44 -4.38 12.44 -3.39
C SER A 44 -4.95 13.80 -3.70
N VAL A 45 -5.80 14.33 -2.82
CA VAL A 45 -6.25 15.72 -2.88
C VAL A 45 -5.05 16.68 -2.80
N HIS A 46 -4.05 16.36 -1.99
CA HIS A 46 -2.79 17.12 -1.93
C HIS A 46 -1.80 16.75 -3.04
N GLY A 47 -2.01 15.66 -3.79
CA GLY A 47 -1.13 15.23 -4.88
C GLY A 47 -1.06 16.21 -6.05
N ALA A 48 -1.97 17.19 -6.10
CA ALA A 48 -1.89 18.32 -7.01
C ALA A 48 -0.67 19.22 -6.77
N THR A 49 -0.02 19.16 -5.60
CA THR A 49 1.20 19.91 -5.30
C THR A 49 2.48 19.23 -5.80
N GLU A 50 2.41 17.95 -6.16
CA GLU A 50 3.57 17.23 -6.70
C GLU A 50 3.88 17.69 -8.12
N ALA A 51 5.13 18.10 -8.35
CA ALA A 51 5.61 18.48 -9.66
C ALA A 51 5.64 17.29 -10.63
N SER A 52 5.42 17.56 -11.91
CA SER A 52 5.62 16.55 -12.95
C SER A 52 7.12 16.30 -13.15
N HIS A 53 7.49 15.03 -13.23
CA HIS A 53 8.83 14.56 -13.53
C HIS A 53 8.79 13.51 -14.64
N ARG A 54 9.82 13.59 -15.47
CA ARG A 54 10.07 12.61 -16.52
C ARG A 54 10.74 11.37 -15.91
N ILE A 55 10.05 10.23 -15.96
CA ILE A 55 10.52 8.95 -15.39
C ILE A 55 10.62 7.86 -16.45
N ASN A 56 11.58 6.95 -16.29
CA ASN A 56 11.59 5.68 -17.02
C ASN A 56 10.60 4.73 -16.33
N LEU A 57 9.56 4.31 -17.06
CA LEU A 57 8.49 3.50 -16.49
C LEU A 57 8.97 2.12 -16.04
N ASP A 58 9.82 1.46 -16.83
CA ASP A 58 10.31 0.11 -16.51
C ASP A 58 11.14 0.15 -15.22
N ALA A 59 12.07 1.09 -15.09
CA ALA A 59 12.89 1.24 -13.89
C ALA A 59 12.05 1.56 -12.64
N PHE A 60 10.97 2.34 -12.82
CA PHE A 60 10.05 2.67 -11.75
C PHE A 60 9.24 1.46 -11.28
N LEU A 61 8.74 0.64 -12.21
CA LEU A 61 8.02 -0.59 -11.90
C LEU A 61 8.95 -1.65 -11.29
N ASP A 62 10.18 -1.79 -11.80
CA ASP A 62 11.20 -2.67 -11.22
C ASP A 62 11.48 -2.32 -9.75
N SER A 63 11.65 -1.02 -9.45
CA SER A 63 11.78 -0.56 -8.05
C SER A 63 10.57 -0.96 -7.20
N LEU A 64 9.35 -0.81 -7.71
CA LEU A 64 8.15 -1.19 -6.97
C LEU A 64 8.12 -2.70 -6.68
N VAL A 65 8.46 -3.52 -7.68
CA VAL A 65 8.53 -4.98 -7.53
C VAL A 65 9.57 -5.38 -6.47
N PHE A 66 10.75 -4.76 -6.48
CA PHE A 66 11.78 -5.02 -5.48
C PHE A 66 11.28 -4.70 -4.06
N ASP A 67 10.58 -3.58 -3.86
CA ASP A 67 10.01 -3.23 -2.55
C ASP A 67 9.07 -4.34 -2.03
N TYR A 68 8.24 -4.93 -2.90
CA TYR A 68 7.37 -6.05 -2.55
C TYR A 68 8.14 -7.34 -2.27
N GLN A 69 9.16 -7.64 -3.06
CA GLN A 69 10.00 -8.83 -2.88
C GLN A 69 10.78 -8.78 -1.58
N ASP A 70 11.28 -7.61 -1.17
CA ASP A 70 11.92 -7.39 0.13
C ASP A 70 10.94 -7.66 1.29
N MET A 71 9.66 -7.39 1.08
CA MET A 71 8.57 -7.76 2.00
C MET A 71 8.11 -9.22 1.86
N HIS A 72 8.88 -10.06 1.16
CA HIS A 72 8.61 -11.48 0.91
C HIS A 72 7.29 -11.74 0.17
N LYS A 73 6.81 -10.76 -0.61
CA LYS A 73 5.62 -10.90 -1.47
C LYS A 73 6.03 -11.43 -2.85
N GLN A 74 5.24 -12.34 -3.40
CA GLN A 74 5.47 -12.94 -4.72
C GLN A 74 4.94 -12.04 -5.86
N VAL A 75 5.50 -10.85 -5.96
CA VAL A 75 5.18 -9.91 -7.04
C VAL A 75 6.24 -10.03 -8.14
N SER A 76 5.79 -10.05 -9.40
CA SER A 76 6.66 -10.06 -10.57
C SER A 76 6.12 -9.14 -11.65
N LEU A 77 7.04 -8.53 -12.42
CA LEU A 77 6.71 -7.75 -13.61
C LEU A 77 7.00 -8.59 -14.85
N SER A 78 6.06 -8.63 -15.79
CA SER A 78 6.21 -9.31 -17.07
C SER A 78 6.15 -8.29 -18.21
N GLY A 79 7.12 -8.38 -19.12
CA GLY A 79 7.26 -7.48 -20.25
C GLY A 79 8.01 -6.19 -19.91
N LYS A 80 8.23 -5.37 -20.94
CA LYS A 80 8.84 -4.03 -20.85
C LYS A 80 8.13 -3.08 -21.78
N SER A 81 8.00 -1.84 -21.35
CA SER A 81 7.34 -0.77 -22.10
C SER A 81 8.35 0.08 -22.87
N ALA A 82 9.57 0.24 -22.36
CA ALA A 82 10.59 1.19 -22.85
C ALA A 82 10.08 2.64 -22.95
N VAL A 83 9.02 2.96 -22.20
CA VAL A 83 8.38 4.28 -22.19
C VAL A 83 9.00 5.17 -21.14
N VAL A 84 9.21 6.42 -21.54
CA VAL A 84 9.52 7.52 -20.63
C VAL A 84 8.26 8.38 -20.50
N LEU A 85 7.78 8.55 -19.27
CA LEU A 85 6.51 9.21 -18.96
C LEU A 85 6.79 10.52 -18.20
N ASP A 86 6.12 11.60 -18.57
CA ASP A 86 6.00 12.78 -17.70
C ASP A 86 4.78 12.59 -16.78
N THR A 87 5.03 12.45 -15.48
CA THR A 87 4.00 12.14 -14.49
C THR A 87 4.36 12.67 -13.11
N ARG A 88 3.50 12.40 -12.13
CA ARG A 88 3.76 12.65 -10.70
C ARG A 88 4.16 11.33 -10.02
N PRO A 89 5.45 11.06 -9.78
CA PRO A 89 5.93 9.74 -9.37
C PRO A 89 5.31 9.19 -8.08
N HIS A 90 5.09 10.01 -7.06
CA HIS A 90 4.47 9.59 -5.81
C HIS A 90 2.98 9.30 -5.99
N ALA A 91 2.27 10.12 -6.76
CA ALA A 91 0.88 9.86 -7.10
C ALA A 91 0.73 8.54 -7.90
N LEU A 92 1.60 8.30 -8.89
CA LEU A 92 1.61 7.07 -9.67
C LEU A 92 1.92 5.85 -8.79
N ARG A 93 2.96 5.93 -7.94
CA ARG A 93 3.32 4.85 -7.00
C ARG A 93 2.13 4.45 -6.14
N ARG A 94 1.40 5.43 -5.60
CA ARG A 94 0.24 5.16 -4.75
C ARG A 94 -0.86 4.42 -5.50
N VAL A 95 -1.17 4.82 -6.74
CA VAL A 95 -2.19 4.13 -7.54
C VAL A 95 -1.78 2.67 -7.77
N LEU A 96 -0.52 2.42 -8.10
CA LEU A 96 -0.03 1.06 -8.32
C LEU A 96 -0.01 0.23 -7.04
N VAL A 97 0.46 0.78 -5.91
CA VAL A 97 0.42 0.08 -4.62
C VAL A 97 -1.01 -0.30 -4.27
N ASN A 98 -1.96 0.63 -4.42
CA ASN A 98 -3.37 0.33 -4.18
C ASN A 98 -3.89 -0.77 -5.13
N LEU A 99 -3.46 -0.80 -6.39
CA LEU A 99 -3.88 -1.82 -7.34
C LEU A 99 -3.27 -3.20 -7.03
N VAL A 100 -2.05 -3.24 -6.51
CA VAL A 100 -1.35 -4.49 -6.16
C VAL A 100 -1.79 -5.04 -4.80
N ASP A 101 -2.16 -4.16 -3.87
CA ASP A 101 -2.63 -4.54 -2.53
C ASP A 101 -4.10 -4.97 -2.49
N ASN A 102 -4.91 -4.61 -3.49
CA ASN A 102 -6.31 -5.05 -3.64
C ASN A 102 -6.40 -6.36 -4.43
#